data_AF-A0AAQ1HMN5-F1
#
_entry.id   AF-A0AAQ1HMN5-F1
#
_cell.length_a   1.000
_cell.length_b   1.000
_cell.length_c   1.000
_cell.angle_alpha   90.00
_cell.angle_beta   90.00
_cell.angle_gamma   90.00
#
_symmetry.space_group_name_H-M   'P 1'
#
loop_
_entity.id
_entity.type
_entity.pdbx_description
1 polymer ?
#
loop_
_entity_poly.entity_id
_entity_poly.type
_entity_poly.pdbx_seq_one_letter_code
_entity_poly.pdbx_strand_id
1 'polypeptide(L)'
;MWYSGLLDLSVWQLIAVTLLLTHFTTLSVTLYLHRYSAHRSLELHAALKHVFRFWLWLSTGMITREWTAIHRKHHARCETADDPHSPRYKGLYRVLWQGAELYREEARNPETLRLYGKNCPDDWLERHLYTRFPNGGVTLMALLDLALFGVAGLTVWAVQMMWIAFWAAGVVNGLGHAVGYRNFECRGAATNLVPWGLVVAGEELHNNHHTYPNSAKLSVKPWEFDLGWAWIRLFSGLGLARAVRVAPVAYRLQGKRSLDADTAMAIFNDRFQVMAQYRKRVMAPLAAQELANADASLRRLIRRARRLLGREPSLLDERQQALVNATLQVSQVLGLAYERRMALQRIWARAAGPGLGEAIVQWVSEAEASQLQALHEFAGLLRTYSLCRCPPEGAAGRVGT
;
A
#
# COMPACT_ATOMS: atom_id res chain seq x y z
N MET A 1 -22.68 -39.94 -12.05
CA MET A 1 -22.77 -38.48 -12.28
C MET A 1 -22.68 -37.69 -10.99
N TRP A 2 -23.56 -37.86 -10.00
CA TRP A 2 -23.53 -37.04 -8.76
C TRP A 2 -22.25 -37.13 -7.92
N TYR A 3 -21.56 -38.27 -7.91
CA TYR A 3 -20.34 -38.45 -7.11
C TYR A 3 -19.14 -37.71 -7.72
N SER A 4 -18.89 -37.89 -9.02
CA SER A 4 -17.74 -37.29 -9.72
C SER A 4 -18.01 -35.97 -10.45
N GLY A 5 -19.28 -35.57 -10.57
CA GLY A 5 -19.69 -34.42 -11.37
C GLY A 5 -19.72 -34.68 -12.87
N LEU A 6 -19.99 -33.63 -13.65
CA LEU A 6 -20.02 -33.67 -15.10
C LEU A 6 -18.62 -33.76 -15.74
N LEU A 7 -17.59 -33.26 -15.05
CA LEU A 7 -16.23 -33.19 -15.60
C LEU A 7 -15.36 -34.40 -15.22
N ASP A 8 -15.78 -35.21 -14.24
CA ASP A 8 -15.08 -36.42 -13.76
C ASP A 8 -13.56 -36.21 -13.56
N LEU A 9 -13.22 -35.11 -12.90
CA LEU A 9 -11.83 -34.67 -12.74
C LEU A 9 -11.08 -35.54 -11.71
N SER A 10 -9.82 -35.84 -12.01
CA SER A 10 -8.88 -36.39 -11.03
C SER A 10 -8.62 -35.39 -9.88
N VAL A 11 -8.11 -35.88 -8.75
CA VAL A 11 -7.79 -35.04 -7.58
C VAL A 11 -6.82 -33.89 -7.93
N TRP A 12 -5.83 -34.14 -8.77
CA TRP A 12 -4.88 -33.10 -9.20
C TRP A 12 -5.53 -32.05 -10.09
N GLN A 13 -6.46 -32.44 -10.96
CA GLN A 13 -7.25 -31.49 -11.74
C GLN A 13 -8.20 -30.67 -10.87
N LEU A 14 -8.80 -31.28 -9.83
CA LEU A 14 -9.63 -30.57 -8.84
C LEU A 14 -8.83 -29.52 -8.06
N ILE A 15 -7.61 -29.87 -7.62
CA ILE A 15 -6.71 -28.91 -6.97
C ILE A 15 -6.37 -27.77 -7.94
N ALA A 16 -5.99 -28.09 -9.17
CA ALA A 16 -5.63 -27.08 -10.17
C ALA A 16 -6.79 -26.14 -10.47
N VAL A 17 -8.01 -26.65 -10.72
CA VAL A 17 -9.18 -25.81 -10.99
C VAL A 17 -9.53 -24.96 -9.76
N THR A 18 -9.46 -25.52 -8.55
CA THR A 18 -9.70 -24.74 -7.31
C THR A 18 -8.73 -23.58 -7.20
N LEU A 19 -7.44 -23.80 -7.44
CA LEU A 19 -6.42 -22.74 -7.41
C LEU A 19 -6.65 -21.68 -8.51
N LEU A 20 -7.12 -22.08 -9.70
CA LEU A 20 -7.45 -21.15 -10.77
C LEU A 20 -8.66 -20.28 -10.41
N LEU A 21 -9.71 -20.88 -9.85
CA LEU A 21 -10.92 -20.19 -9.43
C LEU A 21 -10.62 -19.19 -8.30
N THR A 22 -9.86 -19.61 -7.28
CA THR A 22 -9.47 -18.72 -6.17
C THR A 22 -8.53 -17.62 -6.63
N HIS A 23 -7.60 -17.92 -7.54
CA HIS A 23 -6.74 -16.90 -8.15
C HIS A 23 -7.56 -15.87 -8.93
N PHE A 24 -8.56 -16.30 -9.69
CA PHE A 24 -9.44 -15.37 -10.41
C PHE A 24 -10.28 -14.50 -9.46
N THR A 25 -10.72 -15.05 -8.32
CA THR A 25 -11.34 -14.27 -7.24
C THR A 25 -10.37 -13.23 -6.67
N THR A 26 -9.13 -13.62 -6.34
CA THR A 26 -8.09 -12.69 -5.87
C THR A 26 -7.85 -11.57 -6.88
N LEU A 27 -7.67 -11.90 -8.17
CA LEU A 27 -7.48 -10.90 -9.22
C LEU A 27 -8.68 -9.95 -9.35
N SER A 28 -9.91 -10.47 -9.19
CA SER A 28 -11.12 -9.65 -9.23
C SER A 28 -11.15 -8.65 -8.07
N VAL A 29 -10.78 -9.07 -6.86
CA VAL A 29 -10.62 -8.14 -5.72
C VAL A 29 -9.52 -7.12 -6.01
N THR A 30 -8.33 -7.57 -6.39
CA THR A 30 -7.15 -6.74 -6.63
C THR A 30 -7.37 -5.69 -7.73
N LEU A 31 -7.89 -6.08 -8.89
CA LEU A 31 -8.01 -5.18 -10.04
C LEU A 31 -9.30 -4.37 -9.99
N TYR A 32 -10.44 -5.00 -9.71
CA TYR A 32 -11.74 -4.34 -9.80
C TYR A 32 -12.14 -3.64 -8.50
N LEU A 33 -12.15 -4.32 -7.35
CA LEU A 33 -12.57 -3.69 -6.09
C LEU A 33 -11.50 -2.73 -5.57
N HIS A 34 -10.25 -3.17 -5.53
CA HIS A 34 -9.18 -2.43 -4.90
C HIS A 34 -8.63 -1.29 -5.78
N ARG A 35 -8.01 -1.62 -6.93
CA ARG A 35 -7.32 -0.61 -7.77
C ARG A 35 -8.29 0.24 -8.60
N TYR A 36 -9.33 -0.34 -9.19
CA TYR A 36 -10.35 0.40 -9.95
C TYR A 36 -11.35 1.11 -9.03
N SER A 37 -12.16 0.37 -8.26
CA SER A 37 -13.29 0.96 -7.54
C SER A 37 -12.86 1.80 -6.34
N ALA A 38 -12.05 1.27 -5.43
CA ALA A 38 -11.67 1.99 -4.21
C ALA A 38 -10.70 3.15 -4.48
N HIS A 39 -9.62 2.90 -5.21
CA HIS A 39 -8.52 3.86 -5.37
C HIS A 39 -8.49 4.61 -6.69
N ARG A 40 -9.27 4.20 -7.70
CA ARG A 40 -9.30 4.85 -9.03
C ARG A 40 -7.91 4.98 -9.65
N SER A 41 -7.02 4.04 -9.35
CA SER A 41 -5.67 4.01 -9.87
C SER A 41 -5.61 3.28 -11.22
N LEU A 42 -6.62 2.47 -11.51
CA LEU A 42 -6.79 1.69 -12.73
C LEU A 42 -8.11 2.08 -13.41
N GLU A 43 -8.10 2.24 -14.73
CA GLU A 43 -9.30 2.18 -15.56
C GLU A 43 -9.39 0.83 -16.25
N LEU A 44 -10.60 0.28 -16.31
CA LEU A 44 -10.90 -1.01 -16.94
C LEU A 44 -11.87 -0.80 -18.10
N HIS A 45 -11.80 -1.64 -19.11
CA HIS A 45 -12.83 -1.73 -20.15
C HIS A 45 -14.15 -2.23 -19.54
N ALA A 46 -15.29 -1.78 -20.06
CA ALA A 46 -16.60 -2.11 -19.52
C ALA A 46 -16.84 -3.63 -19.38
N ALA A 47 -16.37 -4.41 -20.37
CA ALA A 47 -16.43 -5.88 -20.32
C ALA A 47 -15.67 -6.45 -19.11
N LEU A 48 -14.42 -6.01 -18.86
CA LEU A 48 -13.65 -6.48 -17.71
C LEU A 48 -14.28 -6.05 -16.38
N LYS A 49 -14.80 -4.81 -16.29
CA LYS A 49 -15.53 -4.36 -15.09
C LYS A 49 -16.68 -5.31 -14.78
N HIS A 50 -17.47 -5.66 -15.79
CA HIS A 50 -18.62 -6.51 -15.61
C HIS A 50 -18.22 -7.95 -15.26
N VAL A 51 -17.24 -8.53 -15.96
CA VAL A 51 -16.72 -9.88 -15.67
C VAL A 51 -16.25 -10.00 -14.22
N PHE A 52 -15.42 -9.07 -13.75
CA PHE A 52 -14.93 -9.11 -12.36
C PHE A 52 -16.07 -8.87 -11.36
N ARG A 53 -16.97 -7.92 -11.63
CA ARG A 53 -18.11 -7.65 -10.75
C ARG A 53 -19.03 -8.86 -10.62
N PHE A 54 -19.41 -9.47 -11.76
CA PHE A 54 -20.23 -10.67 -11.78
C PHE A 54 -19.55 -11.82 -11.06
N TRP A 55 -18.26 -12.04 -11.33
CA TRP A 55 -17.48 -13.08 -10.67
C TRP A 55 -17.49 -12.92 -9.15
N LEU A 56 -17.27 -11.72 -8.64
CA LEU A 56 -17.27 -11.45 -7.20
C LEU A 56 -18.64 -11.68 -6.57
N TRP A 57 -19.72 -11.26 -7.23
CA TRP A 57 -21.07 -11.58 -6.76
C TRP A 57 -21.29 -13.11 -6.71
N LEU A 58 -20.88 -13.82 -7.75
CA LEU A 58 -21.00 -15.28 -7.85
C LEU A 58 -20.16 -16.01 -6.78
N SER A 59 -18.89 -15.66 -6.62
CA SER A 59 -17.92 -16.41 -5.81
C SER A 59 -17.76 -15.91 -4.39
N THR A 60 -18.32 -14.75 -4.03
CA THR A 60 -18.14 -14.17 -2.68
C THR A 60 -19.39 -13.49 -2.12
N GLY A 61 -20.36 -13.14 -2.98
CA GLY A 61 -21.51 -12.32 -2.61
C GLY A 61 -21.16 -10.86 -2.28
N MET A 62 -19.92 -10.43 -2.54
CA MET A 62 -19.48 -9.06 -2.24
C MET A 62 -20.19 -8.03 -3.11
N ILE A 63 -20.69 -6.98 -2.46
CA ILE A 63 -21.27 -5.81 -3.13
C ILE A 63 -20.19 -4.74 -3.30
N THR A 64 -20.08 -4.21 -4.53
CA THR A 64 -19.00 -3.26 -4.90
C THR A 64 -18.99 -2.06 -3.95
N ARG A 65 -20.18 -1.50 -3.67
CA ARG A 65 -20.33 -0.30 -2.83
C ARG A 65 -19.90 -0.53 -1.39
N GLU A 66 -20.26 -1.67 -0.82
CA GLU A 66 -19.93 -2.03 0.57
C GLU A 66 -18.42 -2.18 0.73
N TRP A 67 -17.80 -3.04 -0.08
CA TRP A 67 -16.36 -3.28 -0.02
C TRP A 67 -15.57 -1.97 -0.24
N THR A 68 -15.95 -1.20 -1.26
CA THR A 68 -15.31 0.08 -1.59
C THR A 68 -15.41 1.07 -0.44
N ALA A 69 -16.58 1.17 0.21
CA ALA A 69 -16.78 2.08 1.32
C ALA A 69 -15.92 1.70 2.53
N ILE A 70 -15.90 0.41 2.88
CA ILE A 70 -15.14 -0.12 4.02
C ILE A 70 -13.63 0.06 3.79
N HIS A 71 -13.13 -0.25 2.59
CA HIS A 71 -11.71 -0.08 2.26
C HIS A 71 -11.30 1.40 2.30
N ARG A 72 -12.12 2.30 1.75
CA ARG A 72 -11.85 3.74 1.81
C ARG A 72 -11.91 4.28 3.24
N LYS A 73 -12.83 3.79 4.08
CA LYS A 73 -12.90 4.12 5.50
C LYS A 73 -11.64 3.66 6.22
N HIS A 74 -11.18 2.44 5.96
CA HIS A 74 -9.92 1.92 6.47
C HIS A 74 -8.73 2.83 6.12
N HIS A 75 -8.58 3.25 4.86
CA HIS A 75 -7.52 4.21 4.49
C HIS A 75 -7.67 5.57 5.21
N ALA A 76 -8.89 6.09 5.33
CA ALA A 76 -9.15 7.39 5.95
C ALA A 76 -8.97 7.40 7.48
N ARG A 77 -9.21 6.25 8.12
CA ARG A 77 -9.19 6.07 9.58
C ARG A 77 -8.14 5.06 10.04
N CYS A 78 -7.18 4.76 9.19
CA CYS A 78 -6.14 3.74 9.38
C CYS A 78 -5.47 3.88 10.76
N GLU A 79 -5.46 2.79 11.53
CA GLU A 79 -4.93 2.75 12.91
C GLU A 79 -5.57 3.74 13.89
N THR A 80 -6.87 3.95 13.76
CA THR A 80 -7.70 4.63 14.77
C THR A 80 -8.81 3.70 15.25
N ALA A 81 -9.53 4.09 16.30
CA ALA A 81 -10.67 3.32 16.80
C ALA A 81 -11.79 3.17 15.74
N ASP A 82 -11.87 4.11 14.79
CA ASP A 82 -12.85 4.11 13.70
C ASP A 82 -12.41 3.25 12.50
N ASP A 83 -11.22 2.66 12.52
CA ASP A 83 -10.79 1.70 11.50
C ASP A 83 -11.61 0.40 11.64
N PRO A 84 -12.36 -0.02 10.59
CA PRO A 84 -13.19 -1.22 10.68
C PRO A 84 -12.39 -2.49 11.00
N HIS A 85 -11.10 -2.54 10.64
CA HIS A 85 -10.26 -3.71 10.80
C HIS A 85 -8.82 -3.38 11.22
N SER A 86 -8.60 -2.34 12.05
CA SER A 86 -7.28 -2.07 12.63
C SER A 86 -6.88 -3.20 13.60
N PRO A 87 -5.74 -3.88 13.38
CA PRO A 87 -5.24 -4.87 14.33
C PRO A 87 -4.84 -4.27 15.68
N ARG A 88 -4.50 -2.96 15.71
CA ARG A 88 -4.17 -2.24 16.95
C ARG A 88 -5.38 -2.10 17.87
N TYR A 89 -6.56 -1.81 17.32
CA TYR A 89 -7.78 -1.56 18.11
C TYR A 89 -8.70 -2.78 18.22
N LYS A 90 -8.77 -3.61 17.17
CA LYS A 90 -9.61 -4.83 17.15
C LYS A 90 -8.87 -6.07 17.66
N GLY A 91 -7.53 -6.04 17.67
CA GLY A 91 -6.66 -7.17 17.99
C GLY A 91 -6.33 -8.00 16.74
N LEU A 92 -5.05 -8.38 16.60
CA LEU A 92 -4.56 -9.12 15.43
C LEU A 92 -5.29 -10.45 15.21
N TYR A 93 -5.52 -11.22 16.26
CA TYR A 93 -6.23 -12.51 16.18
C TYR A 93 -7.65 -12.32 15.60
N ARG A 94 -8.35 -11.28 16.06
CA ARG A 94 -9.70 -10.96 15.60
C ARG A 94 -9.70 -10.59 14.12
N VAL A 95 -8.78 -9.73 13.67
CA VAL A 95 -8.69 -9.37 12.26
C VAL A 95 -8.35 -10.58 11.39
N LEU A 96 -7.41 -11.43 11.82
CA LEU A 96 -6.98 -12.61 11.07
C LEU A 96 -8.10 -13.63 10.82
N TRP A 97 -8.91 -13.91 11.84
CA TRP A 97 -9.90 -14.99 11.79
C TRP A 97 -11.34 -14.52 11.64
N GLN A 98 -11.62 -13.24 11.91
CA GLN A 98 -12.96 -12.65 11.86
C GLN A 98 -13.03 -11.44 10.92
N GLY A 99 -12.11 -11.34 9.97
CA GLY A 99 -12.04 -10.21 9.02
C GLY A 99 -13.33 -10.07 8.19
N ALA A 100 -13.92 -11.18 7.74
CA ALA A 100 -15.18 -11.17 6.98
C ALA A 100 -16.36 -10.66 7.82
N GLU A 101 -16.39 -11.01 9.10
CA GLU A 101 -17.39 -10.56 10.07
C GLU A 101 -17.27 -9.07 10.33
N LEU A 102 -16.04 -8.55 10.50
CA LEU A 102 -15.79 -7.11 10.63
C LEU A 102 -16.26 -6.33 9.39
N TYR A 103 -16.02 -6.86 8.18
CA TYR A 103 -16.55 -6.29 6.95
C TYR A 103 -18.09 -6.29 6.94
N ARG A 104 -18.72 -7.41 7.34
CA ARG A 104 -20.19 -7.51 7.39
C ARG A 104 -20.81 -6.57 8.42
N GLU A 105 -20.16 -6.39 9.57
CA GLU A 105 -20.55 -5.43 10.60
C GLU A 105 -20.54 -4.00 10.04
N GLU A 106 -19.43 -3.60 9.41
CA GLU A 106 -19.30 -2.26 8.85
C GLU A 106 -20.18 -2.02 7.60
N ALA A 107 -20.46 -3.07 6.81
CA ALA A 107 -21.37 -2.98 5.66
C ALA A 107 -22.80 -2.58 6.08
N ARG A 108 -23.20 -2.88 7.32
CA ARG A 108 -24.51 -2.49 7.87
C ARG A 108 -24.55 -1.03 8.34
N ASN A 109 -23.42 -0.31 8.29
CA ASN A 109 -23.35 1.09 8.70
C ASN A 109 -23.73 2.04 7.54
N PRO A 110 -24.93 2.66 7.57
CA PRO A 110 -25.40 3.52 6.48
C PRO A 110 -24.54 4.78 6.33
N GLU A 111 -23.94 5.27 7.41
CA GLU A 111 -23.06 6.44 7.36
C GLU A 111 -21.79 6.13 6.57
N THR A 112 -21.18 4.96 6.80
CA THR A 112 -20.01 4.51 6.05
C THR A 112 -20.31 4.38 4.55
N LEU A 113 -21.44 3.75 4.20
CA LEU A 113 -21.86 3.61 2.80
C LEU A 113 -22.19 4.96 2.14
N ARG A 114 -22.66 5.95 2.90
CA ARG A 114 -22.97 7.30 2.41
C ARG A 114 -21.70 8.13 2.20
N LEU A 115 -20.77 8.10 3.16
CA LEU A 115 -19.55 8.90 3.13
C LEU A 115 -18.52 8.33 2.15
N TYR A 116 -18.29 7.02 2.20
CA TYR A 116 -17.18 6.37 1.51
C TYR A 116 -17.60 5.56 0.28
N GLY A 117 -18.87 5.20 0.15
CA GLY A 117 -19.39 4.39 -0.98
C GLY A 117 -19.70 5.16 -2.27
N LYS A 118 -19.28 6.43 -2.38
CA LYS A 118 -19.58 7.28 -3.55
C LYS A 118 -18.96 6.74 -4.83
N ASN A 119 -19.63 6.99 -5.96
CA ASN A 119 -19.17 6.62 -7.31
C ASN A 119 -18.95 5.11 -7.51
N CYS A 120 -19.73 4.28 -6.82
CA CYS A 120 -19.84 2.86 -7.12
C CYS A 120 -20.98 2.65 -8.13
N PRO A 121 -21.06 1.50 -8.80
CA PRO A 121 -22.17 1.20 -9.71
C PRO A 121 -23.53 1.31 -9.01
N ASP A 122 -24.51 1.77 -9.77
CA ASP A 122 -25.93 1.81 -9.40
C ASP A 122 -26.77 1.59 -10.67
N ASP A 123 -26.34 0.63 -11.50
CA ASP A 123 -27.07 0.25 -12.72
C ASP A 123 -28.17 -0.77 -12.40
N TRP A 124 -28.94 -1.17 -13.42
CA TRP A 124 -30.06 -2.09 -13.25
C TRP A 124 -29.64 -3.42 -12.60
N LEU A 125 -28.49 -3.99 -13.02
CA LEU A 125 -27.99 -5.25 -12.47
C LEU A 125 -27.58 -5.09 -11.01
N GLU A 126 -26.94 -3.97 -10.67
CA GLU A 126 -26.58 -3.69 -9.28
C GLU A 126 -27.82 -3.67 -8.37
N ARG A 127 -28.87 -2.95 -8.76
CA ARG A 127 -30.09 -2.79 -7.96
C ARG A 127 -30.96 -4.04 -7.89
N HIS A 128 -31.11 -4.75 -8.99
CA HIS A 128 -32.13 -5.81 -9.11
C HIS A 128 -31.56 -7.23 -9.01
N LEU A 129 -30.24 -7.40 -9.16
CA LEU A 129 -29.59 -8.69 -9.07
C LEU A 129 -28.54 -8.70 -7.96
N TYR A 130 -27.48 -7.91 -8.08
CA TYR A 130 -26.31 -8.06 -7.20
C TYR A 130 -26.62 -7.66 -5.76
N THR A 131 -27.09 -6.43 -5.54
CA THR A 131 -27.44 -5.93 -4.20
C THR A 131 -28.72 -6.58 -3.67
N ARG A 132 -29.67 -6.94 -4.55
CA ARG A 132 -30.94 -7.56 -4.13
C ARG A 132 -30.75 -9.01 -3.64
N PHE A 133 -29.84 -9.74 -4.26
CA PHE A 133 -29.60 -11.16 -4.02
C PHE A 133 -28.10 -11.47 -3.82
N PRO A 134 -27.43 -10.91 -2.79
CA PRO A 134 -25.99 -11.14 -2.56
C PRO A 134 -25.68 -12.62 -2.36
N ASN A 135 -26.52 -13.34 -1.62
CA ASN A 135 -26.37 -14.78 -1.42
C ASN A 135 -26.76 -15.62 -2.65
N GLY A 136 -27.50 -15.05 -3.61
CA GLY A 136 -27.93 -15.75 -4.81
C GLY A 136 -26.75 -16.19 -5.68
N GLY A 137 -25.71 -15.36 -5.78
CA GLY A 137 -24.48 -15.70 -6.50
C GLY A 137 -23.73 -16.85 -5.82
N VAL A 138 -23.54 -16.74 -4.51
CA VAL A 138 -22.86 -17.77 -3.71
C VAL A 138 -23.58 -19.12 -3.75
N THR A 139 -24.92 -19.11 -3.67
CA THR A 139 -25.73 -20.32 -3.85
C THR A 139 -25.61 -20.88 -5.25
N LEU A 140 -25.64 -20.03 -6.29
CA LEU A 140 -25.45 -20.47 -7.67
C LEU A 140 -24.05 -21.10 -7.86
N MET A 141 -23.00 -20.53 -7.28
CA MET A 141 -21.66 -21.11 -7.31
C MET A 141 -21.63 -22.50 -6.68
N ALA A 142 -22.26 -22.69 -5.51
CA ALA A 142 -22.33 -24.00 -4.86
C ALA A 142 -23.00 -25.05 -5.75
N LEU A 143 -24.09 -24.67 -6.43
CA LEU A 143 -24.80 -25.56 -7.35
C LEU A 143 -23.97 -25.88 -8.59
N LEU A 144 -23.25 -24.89 -9.14
CA LEU A 144 -22.34 -25.09 -10.27
C LEU A 144 -21.18 -26.01 -9.89
N ASP A 145 -20.54 -25.79 -8.74
CA ASP A 145 -19.43 -26.63 -8.27
C ASP A 145 -19.91 -28.07 -8.03
N LEU A 146 -21.09 -28.25 -7.39
CA LEU A 146 -21.69 -29.57 -7.19
C LEU A 146 -22.01 -30.26 -8.51
N ALA A 147 -22.54 -29.54 -9.50
CA ALA A 147 -22.83 -30.10 -10.81
C ALA A 147 -21.56 -30.49 -11.58
N LEU A 148 -20.53 -29.63 -11.57
CA LEU A 148 -19.31 -29.81 -12.34
C LEU A 148 -18.37 -30.84 -11.70
N PHE A 149 -18.24 -30.85 -10.38
CA PHE A 149 -17.24 -31.61 -9.63
C PHE A 149 -17.83 -32.68 -8.70
N GLY A 150 -19.16 -32.83 -8.69
CA GLY A 150 -19.84 -33.79 -7.82
C GLY A 150 -19.72 -33.41 -6.35
N VAL A 151 -19.68 -34.41 -5.47
CA VAL A 151 -19.62 -34.17 -4.01
C VAL A 151 -18.37 -33.37 -3.62
N ALA A 152 -17.26 -33.56 -4.34
CA ALA A 152 -16.04 -32.77 -4.14
C ALA A 152 -16.24 -31.27 -4.42
N GLY A 153 -17.24 -30.91 -5.22
CA GLY A 153 -17.64 -29.53 -5.49
C GLY A 153 -18.00 -28.74 -4.23
N LEU A 154 -18.57 -29.38 -3.20
CA LEU A 154 -18.82 -28.71 -1.93
C LEU A 154 -17.51 -28.28 -1.23
N THR A 155 -16.46 -29.09 -1.35
CA THR A 155 -15.12 -28.75 -0.84
C THR A 155 -14.51 -27.61 -1.65
N VAL A 156 -14.60 -27.66 -2.99
CA VAL A 156 -14.12 -26.59 -3.89
C VAL A 156 -14.81 -25.27 -3.53
N TRP A 157 -16.13 -25.28 -3.38
CA TRP A 157 -16.93 -24.13 -2.98
C TRP A 157 -16.51 -23.59 -1.60
N ALA A 158 -16.36 -24.47 -0.60
CA ALA A 158 -15.93 -24.06 0.74
C ALA A 158 -14.54 -23.41 0.74
N VAL A 159 -13.59 -23.95 -0.02
CA VAL A 159 -12.26 -23.36 -0.20
C VAL A 159 -12.38 -21.98 -0.85
N GLN A 160 -13.20 -21.81 -1.90
CA GLN A 160 -13.43 -20.51 -2.52
C GLN A 160 -13.96 -19.46 -1.54
N MET A 161 -14.94 -19.82 -0.70
CA MET A 161 -15.49 -18.91 0.33
C MET A 161 -14.44 -18.51 1.36
N MET A 162 -13.67 -19.47 1.87
CA MET A 162 -12.65 -19.23 2.89
C MET A 162 -11.43 -18.48 2.35
N TRP A 163 -11.09 -18.67 1.07
CA TRP A 163 -9.84 -18.17 0.50
C TRP A 163 -9.66 -16.66 0.66
N ILE A 164 -10.62 -15.87 0.17
CA ILE A 164 -10.51 -14.42 0.20
C ILE A 164 -10.74 -13.85 1.60
N ALA A 165 -11.60 -14.49 2.39
CA ALA A 165 -11.83 -14.13 3.79
C ALA A 165 -10.55 -14.26 4.61
N PHE A 166 -9.82 -15.38 4.44
CA PHE A 166 -8.56 -15.60 5.13
C PHE A 166 -7.42 -14.75 4.56
N TRP A 167 -7.18 -14.81 3.24
CA TRP A 167 -6.00 -14.17 2.65
C TRP A 167 -6.11 -12.64 2.58
N ALA A 168 -7.24 -12.09 2.13
CA ALA A 168 -7.39 -10.64 2.01
C ALA A 168 -7.86 -10.02 3.33
N ALA A 169 -8.99 -10.47 3.88
CA ALA A 169 -9.54 -9.85 5.09
C ALA A 169 -8.72 -10.19 6.34
N GLY A 170 -8.12 -11.39 6.41
CA GLY A 170 -7.29 -11.83 7.51
C GLY A 170 -5.81 -11.46 7.35
N VAL A 171 -5.11 -12.06 6.38
CA VAL A 171 -3.65 -11.95 6.25
C VAL A 171 -3.21 -10.54 5.81
N VAL A 172 -3.78 -9.99 4.73
CA VAL A 172 -3.40 -8.65 4.25
C VAL A 172 -3.77 -7.57 5.29
N ASN A 173 -5.01 -7.52 5.76
CA ASN A 173 -5.41 -6.49 6.74
C ASN A 173 -4.85 -6.73 8.15
N GLY A 174 -4.63 -7.99 8.54
CA GLY A 174 -4.10 -8.37 9.84
C GLY A 174 -2.57 -8.33 9.88
N LEU A 175 -1.91 -9.30 9.24
CA LEU A 175 -0.45 -9.39 9.25
C LEU A 175 0.18 -8.20 8.52
N GLY A 176 -0.43 -7.72 7.43
CA GLY A 176 0.06 -6.56 6.69
C GLY A 176 -0.04 -5.24 7.46
N HIS A 177 -0.58 -5.22 8.68
CA HIS A 177 -0.53 -4.08 9.60
C HIS A 177 0.23 -4.35 10.90
N ALA A 178 0.69 -5.59 11.09
CA ALA A 178 1.33 -6.02 12.33
C ALA A 178 2.80 -6.38 12.16
N VAL A 179 3.16 -7.06 11.06
CA VAL A 179 4.49 -7.66 10.88
C VAL A 179 4.97 -7.51 9.45
N GLY A 180 6.29 -7.38 9.27
CA GLY A 180 6.91 -7.27 7.95
C GLY A 180 7.87 -6.10 7.84
N TYR A 181 8.34 -5.85 6.62
CA TYR A 181 9.26 -4.75 6.33
C TYR A 181 8.50 -3.51 5.84
N ARG A 182 9.18 -2.36 5.81
CA ARG A 182 8.61 -1.11 5.29
C ARG A 182 9.63 -0.43 4.39
N ASN A 183 9.19 -0.03 3.21
CA ASN A 183 9.96 0.84 2.34
C ASN A 183 9.84 2.30 2.75
N PHE A 184 8.69 2.66 3.32
CA PHE A 184 8.34 4.04 3.63
C PHE A 184 7.86 4.17 5.07
N GLU A 185 8.10 5.36 5.64
CA GLU A 185 7.31 5.78 6.79
C GLU A 185 6.10 6.60 6.39
N CYS A 186 4.96 6.19 6.95
CA CYS A 186 3.67 6.83 6.82
C CYS A 186 2.94 6.70 8.16
N ARG A 187 1.84 7.45 8.32
CA ARG A 187 1.06 7.47 9.57
C ARG A 187 0.42 6.13 9.94
N GLY A 188 0.19 5.24 8.98
CA GLY A 188 -0.36 3.91 9.21
C GLY A 188 0.69 2.85 9.55
N ALA A 189 0.27 1.78 10.24
CA ALA A 189 1.14 0.68 10.64
C ALA A 189 1.47 -0.33 9.52
N ALA A 190 0.87 -0.18 8.34
CA ALA A 190 1.01 -1.08 7.20
C ALA A 190 2.46 -1.49 6.84
N THR A 191 2.71 -2.77 6.71
CA THR A 191 3.97 -3.45 6.40
C THR A 191 3.84 -4.23 5.11
N ASN A 192 4.93 -4.41 4.38
CA ASN A 192 4.98 -5.36 3.28
C ASN A 192 5.28 -6.76 3.82
N LEU A 193 4.57 -7.76 3.29
CA LEU A 193 4.83 -9.18 3.51
C LEU A 193 5.49 -9.79 2.28
N VAL A 194 6.15 -10.93 2.48
CA VAL A 194 6.67 -11.85 1.44
C VAL A 194 6.60 -13.28 2.00
N PRO A 195 6.46 -14.33 1.17
CA PRO A 195 6.45 -14.36 -0.30
C PRO A 195 5.07 -14.65 -0.90
N TRP A 196 3.99 -14.12 -0.33
CA TRP A 196 2.60 -14.44 -0.67
C TRP A 196 2.10 -13.77 -1.96
N GLY A 197 2.93 -13.01 -2.68
CA GLY A 197 2.53 -12.24 -3.86
C GLY A 197 1.88 -13.08 -4.98
N LEU A 198 2.17 -14.37 -5.07
CA LEU A 198 1.48 -15.30 -5.98
C LEU A 198 0.03 -15.59 -5.54
N VAL A 199 -0.20 -15.72 -4.23
CA VAL A 199 -1.48 -16.09 -3.62
C VAL A 199 -2.42 -14.88 -3.51
N VAL A 200 -1.88 -13.73 -3.12
CA VAL A 200 -2.64 -12.49 -2.91
C VAL A 200 -2.43 -11.48 -4.03
N ALA A 201 -1.94 -11.91 -5.18
CA ALA A 201 -1.72 -11.09 -6.37
C ALA A 201 -0.93 -9.77 -6.16
N GLY A 202 0.01 -9.75 -5.20
CA GLY A 202 0.83 -8.57 -4.86
C GLY A 202 0.22 -7.64 -3.80
N GLU A 203 -0.98 -7.93 -3.29
CA GLU A 203 -1.63 -7.16 -2.22
C GLU A 203 -0.86 -7.22 -0.88
N GLU A 204 0.12 -8.12 -0.77
CA GLU A 204 1.06 -8.17 0.35
C GLU A 204 1.97 -6.94 0.45
N LEU A 205 2.09 -6.15 -0.61
CA LEU A 205 2.92 -4.94 -0.67
C LEU A 205 2.18 -3.74 -0.04
N HIS A 206 1.70 -3.97 1.18
CA HIS A 206 0.71 -3.14 1.87
C HIS A 206 1.30 -1.81 2.37
N ASN A 207 2.57 -1.78 2.80
CA ASN A 207 3.25 -0.53 3.12
C ASN A 207 3.38 0.38 1.90
N ASN A 208 3.72 -0.20 0.74
CA ASN A 208 3.81 0.56 -0.50
C ASN A 208 2.43 1.10 -0.89
N HIS A 209 1.41 0.25 -0.79
CA HIS A 209 0.03 0.61 -1.07
C HIS A 209 -0.48 1.75 -0.17
N HIS A 210 -0.34 1.64 1.15
CA HIS A 210 -0.75 2.67 2.10
C HIS A 210 0.02 4.00 1.94
N THR A 211 1.23 3.94 1.39
CA THR A 211 2.02 5.13 1.09
C THR A 211 1.54 5.82 -0.19
N TYR A 212 1.24 5.05 -1.23
CA TYR A 212 0.78 5.52 -2.53
C TYR A 212 -0.54 4.86 -2.94
N PRO A 213 -1.67 5.15 -2.25
CA PRO A 213 -2.94 4.45 -2.47
C PRO A 213 -3.45 4.61 -3.90
N ASN A 214 -3.19 5.76 -4.51
CA ASN A 214 -3.58 6.06 -5.89
C ASN A 214 -2.66 5.41 -6.95
N SER A 215 -1.66 4.61 -6.58
CA SER A 215 -0.79 3.92 -7.55
C SER A 215 -1.40 2.60 -7.99
N ALA A 216 -1.45 2.35 -9.30
CA ALA A 216 -1.89 1.07 -9.86
C ALA A 216 -0.87 -0.04 -9.67
N LYS A 217 0.39 0.33 -9.43
CA LYS A 217 1.50 -0.57 -9.17
C LYS A 217 1.85 -0.52 -7.68
N LEU A 218 1.85 -1.67 -7.02
CA LEU A 218 2.17 -1.79 -5.60
C LEU A 218 3.66 -2.08 -5.38
N SER A 219 4.36 -2.71 -6.34
CA SER A 219 5.81 -2.94 -6.23
C SER A 219 6.66 -1.70 -6.50
N VAL A 220 7.64 -1.51 -5.63
CA VAL A 220 8.63 -0.43 -5.62
C VAL A 220 10.04 -0.99 -5.78
N LYS A 221 10.36 -2.13 -5.16
CA LYS A 221 11.68 -2.78 -5.30
C LYS A 221 11.69 -3.80 -6.44
N PRO A 222 12.84 -4.04 -7.09
CA PRO A 222 12.92 -5.01 -8.19
C PRO A 222 12.55 -6.45 -7.83
N TRP A 223 12.75 -6.83 -6.57
CA TRP A 223 12.46 -8.16 -6.04
C TRP A 223 11.02 -8.30 -5.50
N GLU A 224 10.26 -7.22 -5.42
CA GLU A 224 8.86 -7.27 -4.98
C GLU A 224 7.97 -7.78 -6.10
N PHE A 225 7.26 -8.88 -5.83
CA PHE A 225 6.40 -9.52 -6.81
C PHE A 225 4.98 -8.94 -6.76
N ASP A 226 4.55 -8.30 -7.85
CA ASP A 226 3.21 -7.71 -8.00
C ASP A 226 2.52 -8.34 -9.21
N LEU A 227 1.83 -9.45 -8.96
CA LEU A 227 1.11 -10.19 -10.00
C LEU A 227 -0.08 -9.40 -10.54
N GLY A 228 -0.75 -8.61 -9.71
CA GLY A 228 -1.79 -7.67 -10.16
C GLY A 228 -1.24 -6.69 -11.21
N TRP A 229 -0.03 -6.17 -11.03
CA TRP A 229 0.63 -5.32 -12.03
C TRP A 229 0.95 -6.07 -13.32
N ALA A 230 1.37 -7.34 -13.25
CA ALA A 230 1.58 -8.16 -14.44
C ALA A 230 0.27 -8.32 -15.24
N TRP A 231 -0.86 -8.56 -14.59
CA TRP A 231 -2.17 -8.61 -15.24
C TRP A 231 -2.61 -7.27 -15.81
N ILE A 232 -2.38 -6.17 -15.10
CA ILE A 232 -2.65 -4.81 -15.63
C ILE A 232 -1.86 -4.59 -16.92
N ARG A 233 -0.59 -4.97 -16.98
CA ARG A 233 0.23 -4.85 -18.19
C ARG A 233 -0.30 -5.70 -19.34
N LEU A 234 -0.69 -6.95 -19.05
CA LEU A 234 -1.31 -7.83 -20.05
C LEU A 234 -2.58 -7.21 -20.62
N PHE A 235 -3.53 -6.81 -19.77
CA PHE A 235 -4.78 -6.19 -20.21
C PHE A 235 -4.56 -4.83 -20.89
N SER A 236 -3.55 -4.07 -20.48
CA SER A 236 -3.19 -2.82 -21.17
C SER A 236 -2.68 -3.08 -22.59
N GLY A 237 -1.90 -4.15 -22.80
CA GLY A 237 -1.47 -4.58 -24.13
C GLY A 237 -2.64 -4.99 -25.04
N LEU A 238 -3.75 -5.43 -24.45
CA LEU A 238 -5.00 -5.76 -25.14
C LEU A 238 -5.99 -4.58 -25.26
N GLY A 239 -5.63 -3.39 -24.78
CA GLY A 239 -6.53 -2.23 -24.75
C GLY A 239 -7.68 -2.34 -23.74
N LEU A 240 -7.64 -3.31 -22.83
CA LEU A 240 -8.71 -3.60 -21.86
C LEU A 240 -8.49 -2.93 -20.50
N ALA A 241 -7.31 -2.38 -20.24
CA ALA A 241 -7.01 -1.67 -18.99
C ALA A 241 -6.06 -0.51 -19.25
N ARG A 242 -6.08 0.50 -18.38
CA ARG A 242 -5.14 1.61 -18.38
C ARG A 242 -4.80 2.01 -16.95
N ALA A 243 -3.53 1.93 -16.58
CA ALA A 243 -3.05 2.50 -15.32
C ALA A 243 -3.18 4.04 -15.38
N VAL A 244 -4.02 4.61 -14.52
CA VAL A 244 -4.28 6.06 -14.46
C VAL A 244 -3.15 6.78 -13.78
N ARG A 245 -2.64 6.18 -12.70
CA ARG A 245 -1.60 6.75 -11.85
C ARG A 245 -0.64 5.66 -11.41
N VAL A 246 0.62 6.02 -11.37
CA VAL A 246 1.70 5.26 -10.75
C VAL A 246 2.37 6.20 -9.76
N ALA A 247 2.92 5.67 -8.67
CA ALA A 247 3.65 6.47 -7.69
C ALA A 247 4.63 7.43 -8.40
N PRO A 248 4.70 8.70 -7.97
CA PRO A 248 5.50 9.71 -8.64
C PRO A 248 6.95 9.26 -8.74
N VAL A 249 7.55 9.51 -9.90
CA VAL A 249 8.97 9.25 -10.14
C VAL A 249 9.65 10.61 -10.20
N ALA A 250 10.28 11.04 -9.12
CA ALA A 250 11.26 12.11 -9.23
C ALA A 250 12.54 11.53 -9.86
N TYR A 251 13.10 12.27 -10.81
CA TYR A 251 14.39 11.94 -11.40
C TYR A 251 15.50 12.60 -10.59
N ARG A 252 16.68 11.99 -10.65
CA ARG A 252 17.90 12.59 -10.10
C ARG A 252 18.81 12.93 -11.26
N LEU A 253 19.06 14.22 -11.47
CA LEU A 253 19.94 14.75 -12.50
C LEU A 253 21.35 14.92 -11.91
N GLN A 254 22.31 14.17 -12.44
CA GLN A 254 23.71 14.35 -12.05
C GLN A 254 24.17 15.75 -12.44
N GLY A 255 24.83 16.46 -11.52
CA GLY A 255 25.32 17.81 -11.75
C GLY A 255 24.32 18.95 -11.52
N LYS A 256 23.01 18.70 -11.40
CA LYS A 256 22.04 19.74 -11.01
C LYS A 256 22.34 20.20 -9.58
N ARG A 257 22.54 21.51 -9.41
CA ARG A 257 22.80 22.16 -8.10
C ARG A 257 21.75 23.21 -7.74
N SER A 258 20.85 23.56 -8.66
CA SER A 258 19.80 24.56 -8.44
C SER A 258 18.66 24.04 -7.54
N LEU A 259 18.21 24.91 -6.64
CA LEU A 259 16.95 24.74 -5.90
C LEU A 259 15.90 25.66 -6.52
N ASP A 260 15.39 25.24 -7.67
CA ASP A 260 14.32 25.92 -8.38
C ASP A 260 12.94 25.32 -8.02
N ALA A 261 11.88 25.92 -8.56
CA ALA A 261 10.51 25.44 -8.36
C ALA A 261 10.32 23.99 -8.81
N ASP A 262 11.02 23.55 -9.87
CA ASP A 262 11.03 22.16 -10.33
C ASP A 262 11.62 21.23 -9.26
N THR A 263 12.80 21.56 -8.71
CA THR A 263 13.42 20.78 -7.61
C THR A 263 12.49 20.69 -6.41
N ALA A 264 11.92 21.82 -5.97
CA ALA A 264 11.03 21.86 -4.82
C ALA A 264 9.79 20.97 -5.02
N MET A 265 9.17 21.03 -6.19
CA MET A 265 8.02 20.20 -6.53
C MET A 265 8.39 18.72 -6.66
N ALA A 266 9.56 18.39 -7.23
CA ALA A 266 10.07 17.03 -7.34
C ALA A 266 10.29 16.39 -5.97
N ILE A 267 10.94 17.11 -5.04
CA ILE A 267 11.14 16.66 -3.66
C ILE A 267 9.79 16.45 -2.96
N PHE A 268 8.85 17.38 -3.12
CA PHE A 268 7.52 17.27 -2.51
C PHE A 268 6.71 16.07 -3.03
N ASN A 269 6.75 15.85 -4.34
CA ASN A 269 6.08 14.70 -4.97
C ASN A 269 6.68 13.38 -4.51
N ASP A 270 8.00 13.31 -4.33
CA ASP A 270 8.73 12.11 -3.92
C ASP A 270 9.08 12.09 -2.41
N ARG A 271 8.34 12.86 -1.59
CA ARG A 271 8.62 13.07 -0.16
C ARG A 271 8.81 11.79 0.65
N PHE A 272 8.10 10.70 0.33
CA PHE A 272 8.27 9.45 1.07
C PHE A 272 9.60 8.77 0.75
N GLN A 273 10.06 8.81 -0.51
CA GLN A 273 11.42 8.34 -0.84
C GLN A 273 12.47 9.26 -0.22
N VAL A 274 12.25 10.58 -0.23
CA VAL A 274 13.14 11.55 0.42
C VAL A 274 13.32 11.21 1.91
N MET A 275 12.21 10.94 2.63
CA MET A 275 12.27 10.53 4.04
C MET A 275 12.93 9.15 4.24
N ALA A 276 12.70 8.20 3.32
CA ALA A 276 13.39 6.91 3.36
C ALA A 276 14.92 7.07 3.14
N GLN A 277 15.33 7.94 2.23
CA GLN A 277 16.74 8.29 2.02
C GLN A 277 17.31 9.02 3.23
N TYR A 278 16.55 9.92 3.87
CA TYR A 278 16.98 10.61 5.09
C TYR A 278 17.32 9.62 6.19
N ARG A 279 16.44 8.63 6.42
CA ARG A 279 16.71 7.56 7.40
C ARG A 279 17.99 6.79 7.06
N LYS A 280 18.19 6.45 5.78
CA LYS A 280 19.33 5.63 5.33
C LYS A 280 20.66 6.41 5.32
N ARG A 281 20.65 7.69 4.95
CA ARG A 281 21.85 8.50 4.70
C ARG A 281 22.21 9.42 5.87
N VAL A 282 21.25 9.78 6.71
CA VAL A 282 21.46 10.68 7.85
C VAL A 282 21.31 9.93 9.16
N MET A 283 20.11 9.45 9.48
CA MET A 283 19.84 8.90 10.82
C MET A 283 20.61 7.61 11.11
N ALA A 284 20.65 6.66 10.17
CA ALA A 284 21.30 5.37 10.42
C ALA A 284 22.83 5.47 10.57
N PRO A 285 23.56 6.21 9.70
CA PRO A 285 25.00 6.40 9.87
C PRO A 285 25.35 7.17 11.16
N LEU A 286 24.63 8.25 11.47
CA LEU A 286 24.88 9.01 12.70
C LEU A 286 24.59 8.17 13.96
N ALA A 287 23.51 7.38 13.96
CA ALA A 287 23.24 6.47 15.08
C ALA A 287 24.32 5.39 15.24
N ALA A 288 24.92 4.92 14.14
CA ALA A 288 26.02 3.96 14.20
C ALA A 288 27.31 4.61 14.72
N GLN A 289 27.63 5.83 14.28
CA GLN A 289 28.77 6.61 14.75
C GLN A 289 28.66 6.95 16.24
N GLU A 290 27.51 7.46 16.66
CA GLU A 290 27.24 7.75 18.07
C GLU A 290 27.30 6.48 18.92
N LEU A 291 26.80 5.35 18.41
CA LEU A 291 26.89 4.07 19.12
C LEU A 291 28.33 3.60 19.32
N ALA A 292 29.21 3.83 18.35
CA ALA A 292 30.62 3.46 18.41
C ALA A 292 31.39 4.31 19.44
N ASN A 293 31.05 5.59 19.54
CA ASN A 293 31.75 6.55 20.41
C ASN A 293 31.11 6.69 21.81
N ALA A 294 29.91 6.15 22.01
CA ALA A 294 29.16 6.29 23.25
C ALA A 294 29.76 5.52 24.44
N ASP A 295 29.63 6.09 25.64
CA ASP A 295 29.81 5.39 26.90
C ASP A 295 28.77 4.27 27.11
N ALA A 296 28.89 3.50 28.20
CA ALA A 296 28.00 2.37 28.46
C ALA A 296 26.51 2.75 28.60
N SER A 297 26.22 3.96 29.11
CA SER A 297 24.86 4.46 29.36
C SER A 297 24.19 4.89 28.06
N LEU A 298 24.85 5.73 27.26
CA LEU A 298 24.36 6.22 25.98
C LEU A 298 24.28 5.08 24.97
N ARG A 299 25.24 4.16 24.97
CA ARG A 299 25.22 2.96 24.11
C ARG A 299 23.98 2.12 24.35
N ARG A 300 23.53 1.98 25.61
CA ARG A 300 22.30 1.26 25.96
C ARG A 300 21.06 1.97 25.42
N LEU A 301 21.00 3.30 25.55
CA LEU A 301 19.91 4.12 25.02
C LEU A 301 19.83 4.00 23.49
N ILE A 302 20.94 4.24 22.77
CA ILE A 302 20.99 4.19 21.31
C ILE A 302 20.60 2.80 20.78
N ARG A 303 21.07 1.70 21.39
CA ARG A 303 20.71 0.33 20.95
C ARG A 303 19.20 0.10 20.97
N ARG A 304 18.51 0.64 21.98
CA ARG A 304 17.06 0.51 22.13
C ARG A 304 16.31 1.50 21.24
N ALA A 305 16.82 2.72 21.09
CA ALA A 305 16.15 3.79 20.36
C ALA A 305 16.40 3.79 18.84
N ARG A 306 17.50 3.20 18.35
CA ARG A 306 17.93 3.33 16.93
C ARG A 306 16.87 2.93 15.90
N ARG A 307 16.02 1.95 16.22
CA ARG A 307 14.93 1.51 15.35
C ARG A 307 13.73 2.47 15.41
N LEU A 308 13.55 3.16 16.53
CA LEU A 308 12.46 4.10 16.82
C LEU A 308 12.75 5.51 16.28
N LEU A 309 14.02 5.93 16.24
CA LEU A 309 14.46 7.25 15.74
C LEU A 309 13.99 7.57 14.31
N GLY A 310 13.75 6.54 13.50
CA GLY A 310 13.24 6.67 12.14
C GLY A 310 11.74 6.37 11.99
N ARG A 311 11.01 6.02 13.06
CA ARG A 311 9.57 5.71 13.01
C ARG A 311 8.74 6.99 13.00
N GLU A 312 7.52 6.90 12.51
CA GLU A 312 6.55 7.98 12.62
C GLU A 312 6.12 8.16 14.08
N PRO A 313 6.17 9.38 14.66
CA PRO A 313 5.86 9.60 16.08
C PRO A 313 4.47 9.11 16.50
N SER A 314 3.46 9.20 15.63
CA SER A 314 2.09 8.73 15.93
C SER A 314 1.96 7.21 16.10
N LEU A 315 2.99 6.46 15.70
CA LEU A 315 3.09 5.01 15.85
C LEU A 315 3.85 4.59 17.10
N LEU A 316 4.44 5.53 17.85
CA LEU A 316 5.17 5.24 19.08
C LEU A 316 4.22 5.26 20.27
N ASP A 317 4.37 4.29 21.17
CA ASP A 317 3.74 4.36 22.50
C ASP A 317 4.49 5.34 23.41
N GLU A 318 3.90 5.68 24.56
CA GLU A 318 4.47 6.64 25.51
C GLU A 318 5.88 6.26 25.99
N ARG A 319 6.14 4.96 26.20
CA ARG A 319 7.44 4.45 26.65
C ARG A 319 8.49 4.57 25.55
N GLN A 320 8.11 4.26 24.32
CA GLN A 320 8.94 4.41 23.14
C GLN A 320 9.27 5.88 22.87
N GLN A 321 8.29 6.77 23.03
CA GLN A 321 8.50 8.20 22.87
C GLN A 321 9.42 8.77 23.96
N ALA A 322 9.24 8.36 25.22
CA ALA A 322 10.14 8.72 26.31
C ALA A 322 11.58 8.24 26.06
N LEU A 323 11.76 7.01 25.54
CA LEU A 323 13.06 6.47 25.19
C LEU A 323 13.74 7.25 24.05
N VAL A 324 12.97 7.64 23.02
CA VAL A 324 13.48 8.50 21.94
C VAL A 324 13.92 9.84 22.51
N ASN A 325 13.06 10.51 23.28
CA ASN A 325 13.35 11.82 23.86
C ASN A 325 14.60 11.78 24.76
N ALA A 326 14.71 10.77 25.63
CA ALA A 326 15.89 10.59 26.49
C ALA A 326 17.17 10.40 25.66
N THR A 327 17.10 9.67 24.54
CA THR A 327 18.26 9.49 23.66
C THR A 327 18.67 10.80 22.98
N LEU A 328 17.69 11.58 22.51
CA LEU A 328 17.93 12.87 21.84
C LEU A 328 18.45 13.96 22.79
N GLN A 329 18.08 13.90 24.08
CA GLN A 329 18.60 14.82 25.10
C GLN A 329 20.09 14.56 25.41
N VAL A 330 20.52 13.30 25.35
CA VAL A 330 21.91 12.93 25.66
C VAL A 330 22.82 13.10 24.44
N SER A 331 22.35 12.75 23.24
CA SER A 331 23.13 12.91 22.00
C SER A 331 22.67 14.16 21.23
N GLN A 332 23.46 15.24 21.30
CA GLN A 332 23.21 16.46 20.54
C GLN A 332 23.21 16.21 19.02
N VAL A 333 24.07 15.31 18.54
CA VAL A 333 24.16 14.94 17.11
C VAL A 333 22.85 14.30 16.64
N LEU A 334 22.34 13.31 17.38
CA LEU A 334 21.05 12.68 17.05
C LEU A 334 19.89 13.64 17.26
N GLY A 335 19.95 14.50 18.28
CA GLY A 335 19.01 15.59 18.53
C GLY A 335 18.83 16.48 17.31
N LEU A 336 19.92 17.07 16.81
CA LEU A 336 19.91 17.96 15.64
C LEU A 336 19.41 17.25 14.38
N ALA A 337 19.91 16.04 14.11
CA ALA A 337 19.47 15.26 12.96
C ALA A 337 17.98 14.89 13.06
N TYR A 338 17.46 14.59 14.24
CA TYR A 338 16.04 14.32 14.45
C TYR A 338 15.19 15.57 14.27
N GLU A 339 15.64 16.72 14.78
CA GLU A 339 14.94 18.00 14.61
C GLU A 339 14.83 18.39 13.13
N ARG A 340 15.90 18.22 12.34
CA ARG A 340 15.90 18.48 10.89
C ARG A 340 14.99 17.51 10.14
N ARG A 341 14.90 16.25 10.57
CA ARG A 341 13.89 15.29 10.07
C ARG A 341 12.48 15.80 10.32
N MET A 342 12.21 16.28 11.54
CA MET A 342 10.89 16.79 11.90
C MET A 342 10.55 18.07 11.14
N ALA A 343 11.54 18.93 10.88
CA ALA A 343 11.37 20.13 10.06
C ALA A 343 10.91 19.78 8.63
N LEU A 344 11.54 18.79 7.97
CA LEU A 344 11.07 18.25 6.68
C LEU A 344 9.62 17.77 6.77
N GLN A 345 9.27 17.00 7.81
CA GLN A 345 7.90 16.51 7.99
C GLN A 345 6.86 17.64 8.14
N ARG A 346 7.23 18.74 8.80
CA ARG A 346 6.37 19.94 8.92
C ARG A 346 6.17 20.63 7.57
N ILE A 347 7.17 20.65 6.69
CA ILE A 347 7.02 21.15 5.32
C ILE A 347 5.96 20.33 4.58
N TRP A 348 6.01 19.00 4.69
CA TRP A 348 5.03 18.10 4.06
C TRP A 348 3.60 18.28 4.56
N ALA A 349 3.43 18.64 5.84
CA ALA A 349 2.12 18.80 6.46
C ALA A 349 1.35 20.02 5.94
N ARG A 350 2.02 21.03 5.37
CA ARG A 350 1.41 22.29 4.90
C ARG A 350 0.78 22.23 3.50
N ALA A 351 0.69 21.03 2.91
CA ALA A 351 0.32 20.80 1.51
C ALA A 351 1.23 21.57 0.52
N ALA A 352 1.06 21.37 -0.80
CA ALA A 352 1.77 22.14 -1.82
C ALA A 352 1.18 23.57 -1.89
N GLY A 353 1.43 24.36 -0.85
CA GLY A 353 0.96 25.74 -0.73
C GLY A 353 2.01 26.76 -1.17
N PRO A 354 1.62 28.06 -1.23
CA PRO A 354 2.57 29.16 -1.37
C PRO A 354 3.67 29.05 -0.30
N GLY A 355 4.94 29.15 -0.70
CA GLY A 355 6.09 29.05 0.21
C GLY A 355 6.74 27.66 0.34
N LEU A 356 6.26 26.62 -0.37
CA LEU A 356 6.94 25.30 -0.40
C LEU A 356 8.40 25.42 -0.88
N GLY A 357 8.64 26.18 -1.94
CA GLY A 357 9.99 26.41 -2.48
C GLY A 357 10.90 27.09 -1.46
N GLU A 358 10.43 28.17 -0.84
CA GLU A 358 11.14 28.90 0.20
C GLU A 358 11.46 28.01 1.41
N ALA A 359 10.49 27.21 1.86
CA ALA A 359 10.68 26.30 2.99
C ALA A 359 11.72 25.20 2.68
N ILE A 360 11.75 24.68 1.45
CA ILE A 360 12.77 23.72 1.02
C ILE A 360 14.15 24.39 0.92
N VAL A 361 14.23 25.59 0.35
CA VAL A 361 15.49 26.36 0.26
C VAL A 361 16.04 26.65 1.65
N GLN A 362 15.19 27.12 2.57
CA GLN A 362 15.55 27.36 3.96
C GLN A 362 16.06 26.07 4.62
N TRP A 363 15.32 24.95 4.49
CA TRP A 363 15.73 23.68 5.07
C TRP A 363 17.09 23.21 4.55
N VAL A 364 17.34 23.35 3.24
CA VAL A 364 18.63 22.98 2.63
C VAL A 364 19.74 23.88 3.15
N SER A 365 19.52 25.21 3.23
CA SER A 365 20.51 26.14 3.78
C SER A 365 20.87 25.82 5.23
N GLU A 366 19.87 25.49 6.06
CA GLU A 366 20.09 25.10 7.47
C GLU A 366 20.81 23.75 7.61
N ALA A 367 20.56 22.81 6.69
CA ALA A 367 21.25 21.52 6.65
C ALA A 367 22.72 21.68 6.20
N GLU A 368 22.99 22.55 5.22
CA GLU A 368 24.34 22.86 4.73
C GLU A 368 25.17 23.62 5.77
N ALA A 369 24.54 24.51 6.54
CA ALA A 369 25.18 25.25 7.63
C ALA A 369 25.40 24.40 8.89
N SER A 370 24.80 23.20 8.96
CA SER A 370 25.01 22.29 10.08
C SER A 370 26.44 21.73 10.08
N GLN A 371 26.99 21.48 11.26
CA GLN A 371 28.30 20.83 11.41
C GLN A 371 28.27 19.31 11.10
N LEU A 372 27.14 18.79 10.60
CA LEU A 372 26.94 17.37 10.34
C LEU A 372 27.12 17.08 8.85
N GLN A 373 28.24 16.44 8.49
CA GLN A 373 28.56 16.04 7.12
C GLN A 373 27.40 15.27 6.45
N ALA A 374 26.73 14.39 7.19
CA ALA A 374 25.60 13.61 6.66
C ALA A 374 24.40 14.50 6.23
N LEU A 375 24.15 15.62 6.91
CA LEU A 375 23.12 16.58 6.51
C LEU A 375 23.55 17.39 5.29
N HIS A 376 24.82 17.81 5.25
CA HIS A 376 25.39 18.51 4.10
C HIS A 376 25.30 17.66 2.81
N GLU A 377 25.68 16.39 2.87
CA GLU A 377 25.58 15.46 1.74
C GLU A 377 24.12 15.19 1.34
N PHE A 378 23.21 15.11 2.32
CA PHE A 378 21.80 14.93 2.04
C PHE A 378 21.18 16.17 1.37
N ALA A 379 21.55 17.38 1.79
CA ALA A 379 21.18 18.61 1.11
C ALA A 379 21.67 18.63 -0.34
N GLY A 380 22.92 18.25 -0.59
CA GLY A 380 23.47 18.08 -1.94
C GLY A 380 22.66 17.09 -2.79
N LEU A 381 22.21 15.98 -2.20
CA LEU A 381 21.33 15.02 -2.86
C LEU A 381 19.98 15.64 -3.24
N LEU A 382 19.35 16.43 -2.36
CA LEU A 382 18.06 17.07 -2.65
C LEU A 382 18.11 17.97 -3.89
N ARG A 383 19.22 18.69 -4.09
CA ARG A 383 19.44 19.57 -5.25
C ARG A 383 19.39 18.82 -6.59
N THR A 384 19.60 17.51 -6.59
CA THR A 384 19.57 16.70 -7.82
C THR A 384 18.15 16.35 -8.28
N TYR A 385 17.12 16.56 -7.46
CA TYR A 385 15.75 16.17 -7.79
C TYR A 385 15.18 17.04 -8.93
N SER A 386 14.45 16.40 -9.84
CA SER A 386 13.74 17.05 -10.94
C SER A 386 12.50 16.26 -11.34
N LEU A 387 11.46 16.95 -11.83
CA LEU A 387 10.30 16.32 -12.47
C LEU A 387 10.63 15.86 -13.89
N CYS A 388 11.67 16.44 -14.52
CA CYS A 388 12.12 16.10 -15.86
C CYS A 388 13.21 15.04 -15.82
N ARG A 389 13.14 14.09 -16.74
CA ARG A 389 14.22 13.14 -16.97
C ARG A 389 15.34 13.85 -17.74
N CYS A 390 16.60 13.61 -17.38
CA CYS A 390 17.71 14.06 -18.22
C CYS A 390 17.51 13.47 -19.62
N PRO A 391 17.69 14.24 -20.70
CA PRO A 391 17.93 13.62 -21.99
C PRO A 391 19.12 12.66 -21.85
N PRO A 392 19.10 11.47 -22.47
CA PRO A 392 20.29 10.65 -22.51
C PRO A 392 21.45 11.48 -23.10
N GLU A 393 22.61 11.46 -22.44
CA GLU A 393 23.84 12.04 -22.97
C GLU A 393 24.08 11.46 -24.37
N GLY A 394 23.89 12.28 -25.40
CA GLY A 394 23.97 11.86 -26.81
C GLY A 394 22.96 12.50 -27.77
N ALA A 395 21.94 13.22 -27.29
CA ALA A 395 20.98 13.91 -28.17
C ALA A 395 21.33 15.39 -28.47
N ALA A 396 22.55 15.83 -28.17
CA ALA A 396 23.07 17.12 -28.62
C ALA A 396 23.92 16.91 -29.87
N GLY A 397 23.30 16.97 -31.05
CA GLY A 397 24.05 16.91 -32.30
C GLY A 397 23.29 16.51 -33.55
N ARG A 398 22.09 17.07 -33.80
CA ARG A 398 21.60 17.28 -35.17
C ARG A 398 20.81 18.59 -35.23
N VAL A 399 21.56 19.69 -35.34
CA VAL A 399 21.08 20.94 -35.92
C VAL A 399 21.86 21.13 -37.22
N GLY A 400 21.15 21.25 -38.34
CA GLY A 400 21.66 21.73 -39.63
C GLY A 400 22.29 20.67 -40.54
N THR A 401 21.53 20.17 -41.51
CA THR A 401 21.44 20.72 -42.89
C THR A 401 20.17 20.20 -43.54
#